data_AF-A0A3D2C4A0-F1
#
_entry.id   AF-A0A3D2C4A0-F1
#
_cell.length_a   1.000
_cell.length_b   1.000
_cell.length_c   1.000
_cell.angle_alpha   90.00
_cell.angle_beta   90.00
_cell.angle_gamma   90.00
#
_symmetry.space_group_name_H-M   'P 1'
#
loop_
_entity.id
_entity.type
_entity.pdbx_description
1 polymer ?
#
loop_
_entity_poly.entity_id
_entity_poly.type
_entity_poly.pdbx_seq_one_letter_code
_entity_poly.pdbx_strand_id
1 'polypeptide(L)'
;MKGSPMVPLRGKGSGGYRLRTGCACWCCEPSKPLSLSCVVAVNCRVSEVCLVRSKPRAIVVCGLLLAIACAPTEKASPDGRWVDTGDLGPLDRDGDGFRGDEDCDDGDASVSPAAIERCNGVDDDCDGEVDDGLTGTWYADADVDGFGDPASAVEACDGSGGLVRNGDDCRDDNAAVYPGADEQCNGIDDDCDELIDEDIDDVFYADTDGDGYGDPAVRVVGCEDASGYVLDDSDCDDDAADVNPGETEVCDEQDNDCDTEVDEGLTATYYIDLDGDGWGSVAASIEACDAPEGYVSSPGDCDDGLEHVNPDAAEVCNGIDDDCDGDTDAADSSIDWTSGITVYTDGDGDGFGDPSTASWACQAFTDQVEDGTDCDDMLTAVNPDATEVCNGIDDDCDRDIDDDDSSLDTSTADTWYADTDGDGEGDPDSAMATCVVPSGYVDNGDDCDDTDA
;
A
#
# COMPACT_ATOMS: atom_id res chain seq x y z
N MET A 1 37.22 11.75 24.22
CA MET A 1 38.41 12.62 24.03
C MET A 1 38.62 12.83 22.55
N LYS A 2 38.83 14.08 22.08
CA LYS A 2 39.11 14.47 20.66
C LYS A 2 38.02 14.06 19.63
N GLY A 3 37.48 14.94 18.79
CA GLY A 3 37.63 16.39 18.71
C GLY A 3 37.37 16.91 17.29
N SER A 4 36.27 17.63 17.09
CA SER A 4 36.07 18.48 15.90
C SER A 4 37.10 19.60 15.84
N PRO A 5 37.28 20.23 14.67
CA PRO A 5 37.46 21.67 14.66
C PRO A 5 36.57 22.40 13.64
N MET A 6 36.00 23.52 14.07
CA MET A 6 35.39 24.55 13.24
C MET A 6 36.35 25.75 13.07
N VAL A 7 36.20 26.52 11.97
CA VAL A 7 36.51 27.99 11.87
C VAL A 7 38.03 28.34 11.84
N PRO A 8 38.53 29.49 11.27
CA PRO A 8 37.86 30.71 10.74
C PRO A 8 38.24 31.19 9.30
N LEU A 9 37.63 32.32 8.94
CA LEU A 9 37.75 33.12 7.70
C LEU A 9 39.04 33.96 7.53
N ARG A 10 39.30 34.34 6.25
CA ARG A 10 39.93 35.57 5.69
C ARG A 10 41.34 35.47 5.04
N GLY A 11 41.38 35.78 3.74
CA GLY A 11 42.55 36.24 2.97
C GLY A 11 42.09 36.97 1.69
N LYS A 12 42.76 38.06 1.28
CA LYS A 12 42.36 38.92 0.13
C LYS A 12 43.30 38.75 -1.07
N GLY A 13 42.77 38.90 -2.29
CA GLY A 13 43.53 39.24 -3.52
C GLY A 13 42.83 38.70 -4.78
N SER A 14 41.97 39.42 -5.50
CA SER A 14 42.17 40.63 -6.35
C SER A 14 42.54 40.33 -7.81
N GLY A 15 41.61 40.60 -8.73
CA GLY A 15 41.90 40.90 -10.16
C GLY A 15 41.19 40.00 -11.19
N GLY A 16 40.22 40.55 -11.92
CA GLY A 16 39.56 39.85 -13.04
C GLY A 16 38.22 40.48 -13.44
N TYR A 17 38.25 41.53 -14.26
CA TYR A 17 37.04 42.22 -14.71
C TYR A 17 36.37 41.52 -15.91
N ARG A 18 35.03 41.46 -15.91
CA ARG A 18 34.21 41.86 -17.07
C ARG A 18 32.77 42.17 -16.64
N LEU A 19 32.16 43.15 -17.31
CA LEU A 19 30.85 43.68 -16.95
C LEU A 19 29.71 42.90 -17.61
N ARG A 20 28.61 42.70 -16.88
CA ARG A 20 27.27 43.05 -17.36
C ARG A 20 26.38 43.41 -16.17
N THR A 21 25.66 44.52 -16.32
CA THR A 21 24.79 45.10 -15.28
C THR A 21 23.43 44.41 -15.28
N GLY A 22 23.12 43.65 -14.23
CA GLY A 22 21.76 43.32 -13.84
C GLY A 22 21.36 44.14 -12.62
N CYS A 23 20.18 44.77 -12.64
CA CYS A 23 19.61 45.46 -11.49
C CYS A 23 18.27 44.81 -11.14
N ALA A 24 18.06 44.49 -9.87
CA ALA A 24 16.89 43.75 -9.39
C ALA A 24 15.72 44.68 -8.99
N CYS A 25 14.50 44.13 -8.88
CA CYS A 25 13.83 44.00 -7.57
C CYS A 25 12.45 43.31 -7.60
N TRP A 26 12.30 42.32 -6.71
CA TRP A 26 11.17 42.00 -5.83
C TRP A 26 9.68 42.08 -6.24
N CYS A 27 9.04 40.90 -6.16
CA CYS A 27 7.92 40.51 -5.29
C CYS A 27 6.61 41.32 -5.25
N CYS A 28 5.51 40.66 -5.66
CA CYS A 28 4.27 40.59 -4.86
C CYS A 28 3.31 39.48 -5.36
N GLU A 29 3.08 38.46 -4.53
CA GLU A 29 1.81 37.69 -4.43
C GLU A 29 1.01 38.24 -3.22
N PRO A 30 -0.25 37.85 -2.89
CA PRO A 30 -1.08 36.76 -3.44
C PRO A 30 -2.58 37.11 -3.71
N SER A 31 -3.35 36.20 -4.32
CA SER A 31 -4.66 35.69 -3.82
C SER A 31 -5.41 34.81 -4.84
N LYS A 32 -5.81 33.61 -4.41
CA LYS A 32 -6.64 32.59 -5.13
C LYS A 32 -8.16 32.91 -4.93
N PRO A 33 -9.19 32.12 -5.36
CA PRO A 33 -9.15 30.78 -5.99
C PRO A 33 -10.25 30.43 -7.05
N LEU A 34 -10.22 29.18 -7.54
CA LEU A 34 -11.29 28.39 -8.22
C LEU A 34 -11.83 28.93 -9.58
N SER A 35 -12.19 28.11 -10.58
CA SER A 35 -12.29 26.65 -10.70
C SER A 35 -11.91 26.20 -12.12
N LEU A 36 -11.12 25.13 -12.25
CA LEU A 36 -10.77 24.55 -13.55
C LEU A 36 -11.73 23.38 -13.87
N SER A 37 -12.54 23.52 -14.92
CA SER A 37 -13.07 22.36 -15.64
C SER A 37 -12.21 22.15 -16.87
N CYS A 38 -11.65 20.95 -17.01
CA CYS A 38 -10.89 20.54 -18.18
C CYS A 38 -11.83 20.21 -19.35
N VAL A 39 -11.42 20.54 -20.57
CA VAL A 39 -11.50 19.72 -21.80
C VAL A 39 -11.27 20.62 -23.04
N VAL A 40 -10.14 20.36 -23.71
CA VAL A 40 -9.81 20.62 -25.13
C VAL A 40 -9.85 22.06 -25.66
N ALA A 41 -8.66 22.52 -26.09
CA ALA A 41 -8.48 23.69 -26.92
C ALA A 41 -8.52 23.33 -28.41
N VAL A 42 -9.22 24.15 -29.20
CA VAL A 42 -8.99 24.31 -30.65
C VAL A 42 -8.79 25.81 -30.85
N ASN A 43 -7.61 26.23 -31.31
CA ASN A 43 -7.24 27.66 -31.35
C ASN A 43 -7.46 28.28 -32.74
N CYS A 44 -8.01 29.49 -32.76
CA CYS A 44 -8.67 30.07 -33.93
C CYS A 44 -7.75 30.67 -35.02
N ARG A 45 -8.25 30.64 -36.26
CA ARG A 45 -7.99 31.66 -37.28
C ARG A 45 -8.95 32.86 -37.12
N VAL A 46 -8.42 34.06 -37.37
CA VAL A 46 -9.03 35.21 -38.10
C VAL A 46 -10.46 35.69 -37.75
N SER A 47 -10.54 36.93 -37.26
CA SER A 47 -11.69 37.88 -37.31
C SER A 47 -11.13 39.32 -37.14
N GLU A 48 -11.70 40.43 -37.63
CA GLU A 48 -12.96 40.66 -38.39
C GLU A 48 -13.00 42.06 -39.07
N VAL A 49 -14.07 42.36 -39.81
CA VAL A 49 -14.36 43.65 -40.47
C VAL A 49 -15.78 44.14 -40.10
N CYS A 50 -15.96 45.42 -39.69
CA CYS A 50 -17.24 46.15 -39.81
C CYS A 50 -17.17 47.69 -39.60
N LEU A 51 -17.69 48.46 -40.58
CA LEU A 51 -18.82 49.45 -40.52
C LEU A 51 -18.97 50.46 -39.34
N VAL A 52 -19.35 51.76 -39.46
CA VAL A 52 -19.65 52.69 -40.60
C VAL A 52 -19.85 54.18 -40.14
N ARG A 53 -19.86 55.18 -41.08
CA ARG A 53 -20.35 56.61 -40.98
C ARG A 53 -19.53 57.63 -40.14
N SER A 54 -19.53 58.96 -40.38
CA SER A 54 -20.24 59.85 -41.36
C SER A 54 -19.46 61.16 -41.71
N LYS A 55 -19.91 61.91 -42.75
CA LYS A 55 -19.28 63.11 -43.39
C LYS A 55 -19.49 64.44 -42.60
N PRO A 56 -18.84 65.57 -43.00
CA PRO A 56 -19.48 66.49 -43.97
C PRO A 56 -18.56 67.27 -44.98
N ARG A 57 -19.08 67.52 -46.21
CA ARG A 57 -19.02 68.74 -47.10
C ARG A 57 -17.67 69.53 -47.26
N ALA A 58 -17.26 70.10 -48.43
CA ALA A 58 -17.95 70.45 -49.69
C ALA A 58 -17.02 71.04 -50.83
N ILE A 59 -17.39 70.80 -52.12
CA ILE A 59 -17.36 71.69 -53.33
C ILE A 59 -16.00 72.09 -54.02
N VAL A 60 -16.07 72.33 -55.37
CA VAL A 60 -15.10 72.92 -56.35
C VAL A 60 -14.06 71.92 -56.94
N VAL A 61 -14.10 71.40 -58.19
CA VAL A 61 -14.25 71.90 -59.60
C VAL A 61 -12.91 72.00 -60.37
N CYS A 62 -12.87 71.33 -61.54
CA CYS A 62 -11.97 71.46 -62.71
C CYS A 62 -10.43 71.62 -62.56
N GLY A 63 -9.71 70.61 -63.05
CA GLY A 63 -9.15 70.68 -64.41
C GLY A 63 -7.64 70.93 -64.61
N LEU A 64 -7.19 70.58 -65.83
CA LEU A 64 -5.90 70.88 -66.48
C LEU A 64 -4.62 70.17 -65.97
N LEU A 65 -3.95 69.48 -66.93
CA LEU A 65 -2.61 69.76 -67.46
C LEU A 65 -1.62 70.49 -66.50
N LEU A 66 -0.36 70.06 -66.33
CA LEU A 66 0.64 69.89 -67.40
C LEU A 66 1.94 69.28 -66.83
N ALA A 67 2.78 68.67 -67.68
CA ALA A 67 4.13 68.24 -67.33
C ALA A 67 5.17 69.39 -67.35
N ILE A 68 6.23 69.24 -66.55
CA ILE A 68 7.50 70.01 -66.61
C ILE A 68 8.61 68.96 -66.32
N ALA A 69 9.30 68.38 -67.30
CA ALA A 69 10.29 68.93 -68.24
C ALA A 69 11.73 69.05 -67.66
N CYS A 70 12.67 68.35 -68.28
CA CYS A 70 14.05 68.80 -68.48
C CYS A 70 14.62 68.15 -69.76
N ALA A 71 15.39 68.90 -70.55
CA ALA A 71 16.00 68.46 -71.81
C ALA A 71 17.53 68.30 -71.66
N PRO A 72 18.22 67.69 -72.64
CA PRO A 72 18.80 68.47 -73.76
C PRO A 72 18.54 67.79 -75.13
N THR A 73 18.16 68.48 -76.22
CA THR A 73 19.00 69.30 -77.15
C THR A 73 20.31 68.62 -77.56
N GLU A 74 20.66 68.38 -78.82
CA GLU A 74 20.08 68.78 -80.12
C GLU A 74 19.90 67.51 -81.01
N LYS A 75 19.64 67.48 -82.32
CA LYS A 75 19.55 68.51 -83.39
C LYS A 75 18.69 67.97 -84.56
N ALA A 76 18.12 68.84 -85.40
CA ALA A 76 17.47 68.43 -86.65
C ALA A 76 17.83 69.39 -87.81
N SER A 77 18.19 68.84 -88.97
CA SER A 77 18.38 69.56 -90.25
C SER A 77 18.52 68.56 -91.42
N PRO A 78 18.17 68.94 -92.66
CA PRO A 78 16.75 68.93 -93.04
C PRO A 78 16.53 68.34 -94.45
N ASP A 79 16.45 67.01 -94.54
CA ASP A 79 16.35 66.31 -95.82
C ASP A 79 15.01 65.56 -95.90
N GLY A 80 13.99 66.20 -96.47
CA GLY A 80 12.68 65.61 -96.72
C GLY A 80 12.71 64.56 -97.82
N ARG A 81 13.37 63.42 -97.56
CA ARG A 81 13.51 62.31 -98.50
C ARG A 81 13.03 61.02 -97.83
N TRP A 82 11.93 60.48 -98.36
CA TRP A 82 11.54 59.10 -98.08
C TRP A 82 12.69 58.19 -98.53
N VAL A 83 13.31 57.50 -97.58
CA VAL A 83 14.20 56.39 -97.88
C VAL A 83 13.35 55.14 -97.71
N ASP A 84 13.05 54.52 -98.84
CA ASP A 84 12.62 53.14 -98.90
C ASP A 84 13.78 52.27 -98.37
N THR A 85 13.59 51.70 -97.19
CA THR A 85 14.37 50.55 -96.70
C THR A 85 13.43 49.37 -96.54
N GLY A 86 12.95 48.85 -97.68
CA GLY A 86 12.79 47.40 -97.78
C GLY A 86 14.09 46.73 -97.33
N ASP A 87 13.94 45.60 -96.62
CA ASP A 87 15.01 44.88 -95.93
C ASP A 87 15.53 45.56 -94.65
N LEU A 88 14.60 45.88 -93.73
CA LEU A 88 14.87 45.56 -92.33
C LEU A 88 14.75 44.04 -92.21
N GLY A 89 15.88 43.36 -91.98
CA GLY A 89 15.88 41.97 -91.51
C GLY A 89 15.14 41.84 -90.17
N PRO A 90 14.95 40.62 -89.64
CA PRO A 90 14.29 40.44 -88.35
C PRO A 90 14.98 41.33 -87.30
N LEU A 91 14.14 42.02 -86.55
CA LEU A 91 14.56 42.98 -85.54
C LEU A 91 14.67 42.23 -84.23
N ASP A 92 15.88 42.20 -83.66
CA ASP A 92 16.13 42.01 -82.24
C ASP A 92 15.00 42.65 -81.41
N ARG A 93 14.07 41.82 -80.91
CA ARG A 93 12.78 42.25 -80.34
C ARG A 93 12.78 42.23 -78.82
N ASP A 94 13.60 41.41 -78.18
CA ASP A 94 13.77 41.34 -76.72
C ASP A 94 15.02 42.07 -76.20
N GLY A 95 16.03 42.31 -77.05
CA GLY A 95 17.21 43.11 -76.76
C GLY A 95 18.43 42.32 -76.28
N ASP A 96 18.49 41.00 -76.54
CA ASP A 96 19.58 40.13 -76.07
C ASP A 96 20.90 40.33 -76.87
N GLY A 97 20.80 40.74 -78.14
CA GLY A 97 21.91 41.02 -79.05
C GLY A 97 21.96 40.17 -80.33
N PHE A 98 21.13 39.14 -80.43
CA PHE A 98 20.88 38.36 -81.66
C PHE A 98 19.67 38.92 -82.41
N ARG A 99 19.25 38.25 -83.49
CA ARG A 99 18.12 38.64 -84.33
C ARG A 99 17.34 37.39 -84.69
N GLY A 100 16.03 37.46 -84.86
CA GLY A 100 15.20 36.30 -85.27
C GLY A 100 15.46 35.63 -86.63
N ASP A 101 16.64 35.79 -87.25
CA ASP A 101 17.20 34.85 -88.25
C ASP A 101 18.41 34.04 -87.74
N GLU A 102 18.98 34.43 -86.60
CA GLU A 102 20.05 33.77 -85.84
C GLU A 102 19.52 33.21 -84.49
N ASP A 103 18.44 33.77 -83.95
CA ASP A 103 17.76 33.42 -82.70
C ASP A 103 16.50 32.57 -82.95
N CYS A 104 16.32 31.51 -82.16
CA CYS A 104 15.23 30.55 -82.24
C CYS A 104 13.94 30.98 -81.50
N ASP A 105 13.99 31.89 -80.51
CA ASP A 105 12.82 32.67 -80.04
C ASP A 105 13.20 34.11 -79.66
N ASP A 106 13.26 34.96 -80.69
CA ASP A 106 13.43 36.44 -80.74
C ASP A 106 12.47 37.25 -79.82
N GLY A 107 11.81 36.65 -78.85
CA GLY A 107 10.98 37.31 -77.83
C GLY A 107 11.31 36.93 -76.40
N ASP A 108 12.25 36.02 -76.16
CA ASP A 108 12.78 35.67 -74.86
C ASP A 108 14.31 35.78 -74.85
N ALA A 109 14.82 36.90 -74.31
CA ALA A 109 16.25 37.19 -74.15
C ALA A 109 17.03 36.24 -73.20
N SER A 110 16.48 35.06 -72.88
CA SER A 110 17.20 33.94 -72.29
C SER A 110 17.44 32.75 -73.24
N VAL A 111 16.91 32.81 -74.47
CA VAL A 111 17.12 31.87 -75.58
C VAL A 111 17.90 32.59 -76.68
N SER A 112 19.11 32.13 -77.02
CA SER A 112 19.89 32.59 -78.18
C SER A 112 21.22 31.82 -78.33
N PRO A 113 21.93 31.89 -79.49
CA PRO A 113 23.21 31.20 -79.73
C PRO A 113 24.42 31.48 -78.82
N ALA A 114 24.24 32.21 -77.71
CA ALA A 114 25.22 32.34 -76.64
C ALA A 114 24.62 32.22 -75.23
N ALA A 115 23.40 31.70 -75.13
CA ALA A 115 22.81 31.24 -73.87
C ALA A 115 23.61 30.05 -73.31
N ILE A 116 23.16 29.55 -72.17
CA ILE A 116 23.65 28.32 -71.57
C ILE A 116 22.39 27.52 -71.26
N GLU A 117 22.33 26.29 -71.75
CA GLU A 117 21.23 25.34 -71.48
C GLU A 117 20.80 25.36 -70.01
N ARG A 118 19.48 25.26 -69.80
CA ARG A 118 18.83 25.16 -68.49
C ARG A 118 17.69 24.17 -68.62
N CYS A 119 17.69 23.11 -67.80
CA CYS A 119 16.62 22.10 -67.74
C CYS A 119 15.21 22.74 -67.66
N ASN A 120 14.61 22.97 -68.82
CA ASN A 120 13.39 23.77 -68.99
C ASN A 120 12.57 23.28 -70.21
N GLY A 121 13.13 22.40 -71.06
CA GLY A 121 12.48 21.85 -72.24
C GLY A 121 12.53 22.75 -73.49
N VAL A 122 13.44 23.73 -73.50
CA VAL A 122 13.77 24.62 -74.61
C VAL A 122 15.24 24.42 -74.96
N ASP A 123 15.52 24.46 -76.27
CA ASP A 123 16.85 24.60 -76.86
C ASP A 123 17.28 26.07 -76.60
N ASP A 124 17.88 26.34 -75.44
CA ASP A 124 18.20 27.70 -75.00
C ASP A 124 19.34 28.28 -75.87
N ASP A 125 20.33 27.47 -76.26
CA ASP A 125 21.48 27.89 -77.09
C ASP A 125 21.30 27.73 -78.62
N CYS A 126 20.10 27.35 -79.06
CA CYS A 126 19.67 27.23 -80.46
C CYS A 126 20.56 26.31 -81.32
N ASP A 127 21.25 25.30 -80.75
CA ASP A 127 22.10 24.36 -81.50
C ASP A 127 21.30 23.22 -82.17
N GLY A 128 20.06 22.99 -81.70
CA GLY A 128 19.11 22.01 -82.22
C GLY A 128 18.87 20.79 -81.33
N GLU A 129 19.60 20.65 -80.23
CA GLU A 129 19.33 19.68 -79.16
C GLU A 129 18.73 20.41 -77.94
N VAL A 130 17.89 19.75 -77.14
CA VAL A 130 17.19 20.38 -76.00
C VAL A 130 17.79 19.88 -74.69
N ASP A 131 18.15 20.81 -73.78
CA ASP A 131 18.74 20.56 -72.47
C ASP A 131 20.08 19.77 -72.53
N ASP A 132 20.88 19.88 -73.61
CA ASP A 132 22.13 19.09 -73.79
C ASP A 132 23.20 19.44 -72.73
N GLY A 133 24.03 18.45 -72.41
CA GLY A 133 25.11 18.60 -71.43
C GLY A 133 24.64 18.77 -69.97
N LEU A 134 23.33 18.83 -69.71
CA LEU A 134 22.74 18.90 -68.37
C LEU A 134 22.23 17.56 -67.83
N THR A 135 22.15 16.52 -68.65
CA THR A 135 21.64 15.22 -68.22
C THR A 135 22.58 14.54 -67.22
N GLY A 136 21.98 13.76 -66.33
CA GLY A 136 22.68 12.72 -65.59
C GLY A 136 21.76 11.55 -65.33
N THR A 137 22.31 10.49 -64.74
CA THR A 137 21.55 9.34 -64.29
C THR A 137 20.76 9.70 -63.03
N TRP A 138 19.46 9.41 -63.06
CA TRP A 138 18.53 9.48 -61.95
C TRP A 138 17.79 8.15 -61.80
N TYR A 139 17.25 7.88 -60.63
CA TYR A 139 16.55 6.66 -60.27
C TYR A 139 15.14 7.02 -59.79
N ALA A 140 14.16 6.16 -60.01
CA ALA A 140 12.83 6.32 -59.42
C ALA A 140 12.95 6.21 -57.90
N ASP A 141 12.25 7.08 -57.18
CA ASP A 141 12.10 7.12 -55.73
C ASP A 141 10.59 7.04 -55.46
N ALA A 142 10.08 5.81 -55.28
CA ALA A 142 8.64 5.54 -55.30
C ALA A 142 7.99 5.58 -53.90
N ASP A 143 8.76 5.48 -52.83
CA ASP A 143 8.31 5.67 -51.44
C ASP A 143 8.67 7.04 -50.82
N VAL A 144 9.60 7.77 -51.44
CA VAL A 144 9.99 9.16 -51.15
C VAL A 144 10.92 9.30 -49.92
N ASP A 145 11.90 8.41 -49.77
CA ASP A 145 12.94 8.49 -48.74
C ASP A 145 14.24 9.22 -49.20
N GLY A 146 14.47 9.32 -50.52
CA GLY A 146 15.63 9.98 -51.13
C GLY A 146 16.70 9.05 -51.73
N PHE A 147 16.54 7.74 -51.55
CA PHE A 147 17.16 6.67 -52.32
C PHE A 147 16.19 6.24 -53.44
N GLY A 148 16.60 5.32 -54.31
CA GLY A 148 15.78 4.92 -55.44
C GLY A 148 16.30 3.70 -56.19
N ASP A 149 15.41 3.00 -56.89
CA ASP A 149 15.67 1.69 -57.49
C ASP A 149 16.85 1.70 -58.50
N PRO A 150 17.96 0.97 -58.25
CA PRO A 150 19.09 0.84 -59.18
C PRO A 150 18.70 0.32 -60.56
N ALA A 151 17.63 -0.47 -60.67
CA ALA A 151 17.11 -1.01 -61.93
C ALA A 151 16.28 0.00 -62.73
N SER A 152 15.84 1.10 -62.11
CA SER A 152 15.02 2.17 -62.71
C SER A 152 15.83 3.39 -63.21
N ALA A 153 17.14 3.21 -63.42
CA ALA A 153 18.04 4.22 -63.95
C ALA A 153 17.56 4.86 -65.28
N VAL A 154 17.37 6.18 -65.29
CA VAL A 154 17.00 7.01 -66.45
C VAL A 154 17.93 8.20 -66.60
N GLU A 155 18.17 8.64 -67.84
CA GLU A 155 18.87 9.91 -68.09
C GLU A 155 17.86 11.07 -68.12
N ALA A 156 18.05 12.05 -67.26
CA ALA A 156 17.20 13.24 -67.15
C ALA A 156 18.01 14.47 -66.73
N CYS A 157 17.53 15.68 -67.04
CA CYS A 157 18.21 16.93 -66.67
C CYS A 157 17.86 17.43 -65.25
N ASP A 158 16.73 17.00 -64.67
CA ASP A 158 16.36 17.24 -63.28
C ASP A 158 15.71 16.01 -62.61
N GLY A 159 15.48 16.13 -61.30
CA GLY A 159 14.81 15.11 -60.47
C GLY A 159 13.28 15.26 -60.45
N SER A 160 12.68 15.88 -61.47
CA SER A 160 11.23 16.05 -61.50
C SER A 160 10.53 14.70 -61.72
N GLY A 161 9.35 14.54 -61.13
CA GLY A 161 8.53 13.33 -61.28
C GLY A 161 8.80 12.20 -60.26
N GLY A 162 9.58 12.44 -59.21
CA GLY A 162 9.95 11.42 -58.21
C GLY A 162 11.24 10.72 -58.62
N LEU A 163 12.27 11.51 -58.90
CA LEU A 163 13.57 11.05 -59.36
C LEU A 163 14.69 11.56 -58.45
N VAL A 164 15.56 10.67 -58.01
CA VAL A 164 16.71 10.96 -57.13
C VAL A 164 18.04 10.64 -57.79
N ARG A 165 19.14 11.13 -57.20
CA ARG A 165 20.51 10.86 -57.69
C ARG A 165 21.16 9.64 -57.03
N ASN A 166 20.65 9.20 -55.89
CA ASN A 166 21.15 8.01 -55.23
C ASN A 166 20.35 6.81 -55.74
N GLY A 167 21.04 5.78 -56.22
CA GLY A 167 20.43 4.60 -56.83
C GLY A 167 20.71 3.34 -56.04
N ASP A 168 21.04 3.48 -54.75
CA ASP A 168 21.59 2.41 -53.92
C ASP A 168 20.49 1.71 -53.09
N ASP A 169 19.21 1.93 -53.40
CA ASP A 169 18.07 1.37 -52.68
C ASP A 169 17.84 -0.12 -52.98
N CYS A 170 17.64 -0.92 -51.93
CA CYS A 170 17.29 -2.34 -52.06
C CYS A 170 15.77 -2.61 -52.06
N ARG A 171 14.90 -1.67 -51.63
CA ARG A 171 13.43 -1.75 -51.66
C ARG A 171 12.71 -0.38 -51.77
N ASP A 172 12.74 0.20 -52.98
CA ASP A 172 12.01 1.40 -53.47
C ASP A 172 10.46 1.42 -53.27
N ASP A 173 9.86 0.42 -52.60
CA ASP A 173 8.46 0.44 -52.16
C ASP A 173 8.27 0.53 -50.62
N ASN A 174 9.34 0.75 -49.86
CA ASN A 174 9.35 0.85 -48.41
C ASN A 174 10.45 1.77 -47.83
N ALA A 175 10.10 3.05 -47.59
CA ALA A 175 10.91 4.15 -47.03
C ALA A 175 11.55 3.93 -45.63
N ALA A 176 11.55 2.70 -45.12
CA ALA A 176 12.28 2.27 -43.94
C ALA A 176 13.50 1.39 -44.27
N VAL A 177 13.65 0.97 -45.54
CA VAL A 177 14.70 0.08 -46.02
C VAL A 177 15.58 0.85 -47.00
N TYR A 178 16.75 1.30 -46.55
CA TYR A 178 17.67 2.12 -47.35
C TYR A 178 19.10 2.05 -46.80
N PRO A 179 20.13 2.34 -47.63
CA PRO A 179 21.53 2.39 -47.23
C PRO A 179 21.82 3.13 -45.91
N GLY A 180 22.09 2.36 -44.85
CA GLY A 180 22.37 2.85 -43.50
C GLY A 180 21.14 3.31 -42.71
N ALA A 181 20.01 2.63 -42.88
CA ALA A 181 18.93 2.59 -41.88
C ALA A 181 19.41 1.94 -40.56
N ASP A 182 18.60 1.99 -39.51
CA ASP A 182 18.81 1.17 -38.31
C ASP A 182 18.07 -0.17 -38.49
N GLU A 183 18.77 -1.30 -38.39
CA GLU A 183 18.18 -2.65 -38.48
C GLU A 183 17.07 -2.88 -37.44
N GLN A 184 16.04 -3.65 -37.83
CA GLN A 184 14.96 -4.06 -36.94
C GLN A 184 14.68 -5.55 -37.11
N CYS A 185 14.37 -6.25 -36.01
CA CYS A 185 14.03 -7.69 -35.97
C CYS A 185 12.79 -8.05 -36.81
N ASN A 186 12.90 -8.06 -38.13
CA ASN A 186 11.78 -8.17 -39.07
C ASN A 186 12.09 -9.13 -40.24
N GLY A 187 13.34 -9.62 -40.36
CA GLY A 187 13.80 -10.52 -41.41
C GLY A 187 14.03 -9.84 -42.76
N ILE A 188 14.34 -8.55 -42.75
CA ILE A 188 14.69 -7.69 -43.88
C ILE A 188 16.08 -7.12 -43.58
N ASP A 189 16.92 -7.12 -44.61
CA ASP A 189 18.07 -6.23 -44.78
C ASP A 189 17.49 -4.81 -44.90
N ASP A 190 17.34 -4.09 -43.77
CA ASP A 190 16.79 -2.72 -43.71
C ASP A 190 17.89 -1.71 -44.12
N ASP A 191 19.16 -1.95 -43.79
CA ASP A 191 20.30 -1.06 -44.08
C ASP A 191 20.96 -1.28 -45.46
N CYS A 192 20.57 -2.32 -46.21
CA CYS A 192 21.05 -2.71 -47.53
C CYS A 192 22.54 -3.16 -47.61
N ASP A 193 23.18 -3.68 -46.55
CA ASP A 193 24.58 -4.18 -46.58
C ASP A 193 24.80 -5.66 -46.98
N GLU A 194 23.72 -6.41 -47.27
CA GLU A 194 23.66 -7.87 -47.50
C GLU A 194 23.63 -8.76 -46.24
N LEU A 195 23.60 -8.18 -45.04
CA LEU A 195 23.25 -8.86 -43.78
C LEU A 195 21.74 -8.70 -43.50
N ILE A 196 21.26 -9.22 -42.37
CA ILE A 196 19.84 -9.24 -41.97
C ILE A 196 19.77 -9.31 -40.44
N ASP A 197 19.04 -8.38 -39.82
CA ASP A 197 18.81 -8.26 -38.38
C ASP A 197 20.14 -8.18 -37.57
N GLU A 198 21.18 -7.47 -38.03
CA GLU A 198 22.44 -7.27 -37.29
C GLU A 198 22.56 -5.91 -36.58
N ASP A 199 23.66 -5.70 -35.84
CA ASP A 199 23.90 -4.54 -34.97
C ASP A 199 22.76 -4.20 -33.98
N ILE A 200 21.86 -5.17 -33.74
CA ILE A 200 20.79 -5.13 -32.74
C ILE A 200 21.36 -5.42 -31.35
N ASP A 201 21.29 -4.41 -30.48
CA ASP A 201 21.78 -4.41 -29.09
C ASP A 201 20.73 -4.90 -28.06
N ASP A 202 19.58 -5.41 -28.49
CA ASP A 202 18.51 -5.90 -27.61
C ASP A 202 18.99 -7.09 -26.75
N VAL A 203 18.72 -6.99 -25.45
CA VAL A 203 19.14 -7.95 -24.44
C VAL A 203 17.91 -8.68 -23.90
N PHE A 204 17.95 -10.00 -23.97
CA PHE A 204 16.93 -10.87 -23.41
C PHE A 204 17.49 -11.65 -22.22
N TYR A 205 16.69 -11.83 -21.18
CA TYR A 205 17.03 -12.46 -19.90
C TYR A 205 16.24 -13.76 -19.78
N ALA A 206 16.84 -14.83 -19.24
CA ALA A 206 16.13 -16.11 -19.11
C ALA A 206 14.91 -15.94 -18.20
N ASP A 207 13.80 -16.55 -18.61
CA ASP A 207 12.53 -16.65 -17.88
C ASP A 207 12.27 -18.15 -17.71
N THR A 208 12.78 -18.71 -16.61
CA THR A 208 12.89 -20.15 -16.37
C THR A 208 11.61 -20.72 -15.77
N ASP A 209 10.88 -19.95 -14.96
CA ASP A 209 9.61 -20.36 -14.35
C ASP A 209 8.35 -19.95 -15.15
N GLY A 210 8.42 -18.91 -15.98
CA GLY A 210 7.36 -18.47 -16.88
C GLY A 210 6.48 -17.32 -16.38
N ASP A 211 6.92 -16.51 -15.42
CA ASP A 211 6.13 -15.38 -14.89
C ASP A 211 6.15 -14.10 -15.75
N GLY A 212 7.22 -13.89 -16.53
CA GLY A 212 7.40 -12.76 -17.44
C GLY A 212 8.51 -11.76 -17.07
N TYR A 213 9.18 -11.96 -15.93
CA TYR A 213 10.46 -11.35 -15.58
C TYR A 213 11.61 -12.35 -15.86
N GLY A 214 12.87 -11.95 -15.71
CA GLY A 214 13.98 -12.86 -15.97
C GLY A 214 15.34 -12.48 -15.39
N ASP A 215 16.21 -13.48 -15.23
CA ASP A 215 17.48 -13.38 -14.49
C ASP A 215 18.47 -12.36 -15.11
N PRO A 216 18.79 -11.23 -14.44
CA PRO A 216 19.77 -10.26 -14.93
C PRO A 216 21.19 -10.83 -15.14
N ALA A 217 21.51 -11.98 -14.53
CA ALA A 217 22.76 -12.70 -14.70
C ALA A 217 22.79 -13.65 -15.91
N VAL A 218 21.65 -14.17 -16.37
CA VAL A 218 21.53 -15.10 -17.52
C VAL A 218 20.85 -14.41 -18.70
N ARG A 219 21.68 -13.78 -19.54
CA ARG A 219 21.21 -13.02 -20.72
C ARG A 219 21.84 -13.44 -22.04
N VAL A 220 21.10 -13.19 -23.12
CA VAL A 220 21.53 -13.29 -24.52
C VAL A 220 21.29 -11.95 -25.24
N VAL A 221 22.01 -11.73 -26.34
CA VAL A 221 21.83 -10.57 -27.23
C VAL A 221 21.42 -11.09 -28.59
N GLY A 222 20.44 -10.48 -29.23
CA GLY A 222 19.97 -10.90 -30.55
C GLY A 222 18.55 -10.41 -30.87
N CYS A 223 17.92 -11.08 -31.83
CA CYS A 223 16.77 -10.54 -32.57
C CYS A 223 15.50 -11.41 -32.41
N GLU A 224 15.66 -12.63 -31.88
CA GLU A 224 14.57 -13.55 -31.59
C GLU A 224 14.36 -13.63 -30.08
N ASP A 225 13.10 -13.47 -29.66
CA ASP A 225 12.55 -14.06 -28.43
C ASP A 225 12.85 -15.57 -28.45
N ALA A 226 13.94 -15.93 -27.78
CA ALA A 226 14.32 -17.31 -27.57
C ALA A 226 13.38 -17.88 -26.50
N SER A 227 12.28 -18.53 -26.91
CA SER A 227 11.32 -19.21 -26.03
C SER A 227 11.86 -19.62 -24.65
N GLY A 228 11.45 -18.90 -23.60
CA GLY A 228 12.01 -18.97 -22.24
C GLY A 228 13.00 -17.84 -21.93
N TYR A 229 12.83 -16.68 -22.58
CA TYR A 229 13.55 -15.44 -22.30
C TYR A 229 12.62 -14.23 -22.48
N VAL A 230 12.82 -13.16 -21.72
CA VAL A 230 12.04 -11.91 -21.74
C VAL A 230 12.94 -10.66 -21.80
N LEU A 231 12.33 -9.48 -21.92
CA LEU A 231 13.05 -8.19 -21.96
C LEU A 231 13.24 -7.51 -20.59
N ASP A 232 12.49 -7.94 -19.57
CA ASP A 232 12.57 -7.37 -18.22
C ASP A 232 13.63 -8.13 -17.41
N ASP A 233 14.54 -7.42 -16.74
CA ASP A 233 15.68 -7.97 -15.99
C ASP A 233 15.54 -7.83 -14.48
N SER A 234 14.30 -7.61 -14.02
CA SER A 234 13.98 -7.22 -12.66
C SER A 234 13.72 -8.40 -11.71
N ASP A 235 13.91 -9.63 -12.17
CA ASP A 235 13.73 -10.84 -11.36
C ASP A 235 14.87 -11.04 -10.36
N CYS A 236 14.51 -11.47 -9.14
CA CYS A 236 15.45 -11.80 -8.07
C CYS A 236 15.58 -13.31 -7.76
N ASP A 237 14.70 -14.18 -8.25
CA ASP A 237 14.77 -15.65 -8.15
C ASP A 237 14.03 -16.39 -9.29
N ASP A 238 14.59 -16.35 -10.52
CA ASP A 238 14.13 -17.00 -11.79
C ASP A 238 13.74 -18.51 -11.72
N ASP A 239 13.95 -19.19 -10.59
CA ASP A 239 13.42 -20.54 -10.33
C ASP A 239 12.01 -20.51 -9.64
N ALA A 240 11.42 -19.34 -9.35
CA ALA A 240 10.26 -19.13 -8.48
C ALA A 240 9.27 -18.01 -8.91
N ALA A 241 8.26 -18.38 -9.71
CA ALA A 241 7.23 -17.51 -10.31
C ALA A 241 6.31 -16.71 -9.34
N ASP A 242 6.55 -16.79 -8.04
CA ASP A 242 5.91 -16.02 -6.97
C ASP A 242 6.90 -15.07 -6.23
N VAL A 243 8.07 -14.82 -6.84
CA VAL A 243 9.17 -13.99 -6.33
C VAL A 243 9.60 -12.99 -7.42
N ASN A 244 8.77 -11.98 -7.67
CA ASN A 244 8.97 -11.04 -8.78
C ASN A 244 8.39 -9.62 -8.52
N PRO A 245 8.81 -8.61 -9.30
CA PRO A 245 8.42 -7.22 -9.11
C PRO A 245 6.92 -6.94 -8.94
N GLY A 246 6.55 -6.55 -7.73
CA GLY A 246 5.19 -6.13 -7.39
C GLY A 246 4.23 -7.28 -7.08
N GLU A 247 4.74 -8.47 -6.77
CA GLU A 247 4.02 -9.43 -5.93
C GLU A 247 3.75 -8.86 -4.52
N THR A 248 3.29 -9.68 -3.58
CA THR A 248 3.04 -9.26 -2.21
C THR A 248 3.84 -10.12 -1.26
N GLU A 249 4.75 -9.48 -0.52
CA GLU A 249 5.49 -10.05 0.60
C GLU A 249 4.63 -11.01 1.45
N VAL A 250 5.22 -12.14 1.81
CA VAL A 250 4.70 -13.11 2.77
C VAL A 250 5.77 -13.37 3.83
N CYS A 251 5.36 -13.74 5.05
CA CYS A 251 6.31 -14.01 6.14
C CYS A 251 7.08 -15.33 5.89
N ASP A 252 8.14 -15.31 5.08
CA ASP A 252 8.95 -16.50 4.77
C ASP A 252 10.48 -16.25 4.70
N GLU A 253 10.94 -15.06 5.09
CA GLU A 253 12.33 -14.59 5.01
C GLU A 253 12.87 -14.40 3.56
N GLN A 254 11.99 -14.37 2.55
CA GLN A 254 12.31 -14.01 1.16
C GLN A 254 11.93 -12.55 0.85
N ASP A 255 12.53 -12.00 -0.20
CA ASP A 255 12.17 -10.72 -0.84
C ASP A 255 11.26 -11.12 -2.02
N ASN A 256 9.94 -11.18 -1.81
CA ASN A 256 8.99 -11.69 -2.81
C ASN A 256 8.66 -10.65 -3.89
N ASP A 257 8.70 -9.35 -3.57
CA ASP A 257 8.41 -8.26 -4.52
C ASP A 257 9.65 -7.63 -5.18
N CYS A 258 10.84 -8.15 -4.87
CA CYS A 258 12.15 -7.76 -5.37
C CYS A 258 12.54 -6.27 -5.10
N ASP A 259 12.02 -5.62 -4.05
CA ASP A 259 12.38 -4.24 -3.67
C ASP A 259 13.68 -4.08 -2.87
N THR A 260 14.28 -5.20 -2.42
CA THR A 260 15.50 -5.35 -1.61
C THR A 260 15.37 -5.16 -0.10
N GLU A 261 14.18 -4.88 0.43
CA GLU A 261 13.82 -5.20 1.81
C GLU A 261 13.29 -6.67 1.88
N VAL A 262 12.79 -7.13 3.02
CA VAL A 262 12.34 -8.53 3.26
C VAL A 262 11.22 -8.50 4.30
N ASP A 263 10.11 -9.20 4.04
CA ASP A 263 8.89 -9.26 4.85
C ASP A 263 8.30 -7.86 5.18
N GLU A 264 8.57 -6.80 4.40
CA GLU A 264 8.25 -5.44 4.84
C GLU A 264 6.75 -5.09 4.71
N GLY A 265 6.29 -4.21 5.60
CA GLY A 265 4.85 -3.94 5.75
C GLY A 265 4.03 -5.07 6.38
N LEU A 266 4.57 -6.29 6.49
CA LEU A 266 3.97 -7.41 7.23
C LEU A 266 4.46 -7.41 8.68
N THR A 267 3.84 -6.57 9.52
CA THR A 267 3.98 -6.72 10.98
C THR A 267 2.64 -6.97 11.65
N ALA A 268 2.63 -7.97 12.54
CA ALA A 268 1.60 -8.20 13.52
C ALA A 268 2.15 -7.91 14.92
N THR A 269 1.27 -7.45 15.82
CA THR A 269 1.59 -7.31 17.24
C THR A 269 1.52 -8.68 17.90
N TYR A 270 2.62 -9.13 18.48
CA TYR A 270 2.68 -10.32 19.33
C TYR A 270 2.98 -9.94 20.78
N TYR A 271 2.42 -10.68 21.71
CA TYR A 271 2.48 -10.46 23.16
C TYR A 271 3.34 -11.56 23.78
N ILE A 272 4.16 -11.23 24.78
CA ILE A 272 4.95 -12.26 25.48
C ILE A 272 3.99 -13.26 26.15
N ASP A 273 4.38 -14.52 26.16
CA ASP A 273 3.69 -15.64 26.82
C ASP A 273 4.76 -16.37 27.66
N LEU A 274 4.73 -16.17 28.99
CA LEU A 274 5.77 -16.67 29.90
C LEU A 274 5.41 -18.01 30.58
N ASP A 275 4.15 -18.43 30.61
CA ASP A 275 3.72 -19.70 31.20
C ASP A 275 3.30 -20.77 30.17
N GLY A 276 2.92 -20.37 28.95
CA GLY A 276 2.66 -21.22 27.80
C GLY A 276 1.19 -21.56 27.55
N ASP A 277 0.23 -20.81 28.10
CA ASP A 277 -1.20 -21.11 27.94
C ASP A 277 -1.80 -20.67 26.58
N GLY A 278 -1.11 -19.79 25.84
CA GLY A 278 -1.52 -19.31 24.52
C GLY A 278 -2.12 -17.90 24.50
N TRP A 279 -2.27 -17.26 25.66
CA TRP A 279 -2.51 -15.83 25.84
C TRP A 279 -1.22 -15.12 26.26
N GLY A 280 -1.21 -13.78 26.14
CA GLY A 280 0.00 -13.03 26.44
C GLY A 280 -0.23 -11.61 26.92
N SER A 281 0.71 -11.13 27.73
CA SER A 281 0.61 -9.86 28.43
C SER A 281 0.61 -8.65 27.50
N VAL A 282 -0.48 -7.89 27.54
CA VAL A 282 -0.62 -6.58 26.88
C VAL A 282 0.40 -5.53 27.36
N ALA A 283 1.12 -5.79 28.46
CA ALA A 283 2.17 -4.91 28.97
C ALA A 283 3.52 -5.08 28.24
N ALA A 284 3.72 -6.16 27.49
CA ALA A 284 4.97 -6.50 26.83
C ALA A 284 4.72 -7.13 25.45
N SER A 285 4.60 -6.29 24.43
CA SER A 285 4.44 -6.70 23.03
C SER A 285 5.62 -6.30 22.15
N ILE A 286 5.76 -6.98 21.01
CA ILE A 286 6.63 -6.60 19.89
C ILE A 286 5.87 -6.65 18.57
N GLU A 287 6.44 -6.02 17.54
CA GLU A 287 6.02 -6.16 16.15
C GLU A 287 6.97 -7.14 15.45
N ALA A 288 6.42 -8.14 14.75
CA ALA A 288 7.17 -9.10 13.94
C ALA A 288 6.30 -9.59 12.77
N CYS A 289 6.91 -10.21 11.76
CA CYS A 289 6.21 -10.87 10.65
C CYS A 289 5.51 -12.16 11.13
N ASP A 290 6.27 -13.01 11.82
CA ASP A 290 5.80 -14.24 12.46
C ASP A 290 5.99 -14.23 13.99
N ALA A 291 5.26 -15.11 14.68
CA ALA A 291 5.28 -15.25 16.14
C ALA A 291 6.67 -15.71 16.64
N PRO A 292 7.41 -14.89 17.42
CA PRO A 292 8.68 -15.33 18.01
C PRO A 292 8.49 -16.42 19.08
N GLU A 293 9.57 -17.15 19.41
CA GLU A 293 9.57 -18.10 20.53
C GLU A 293 9.26 -17.38 21.87
N GLY A 294 8.21 -17.83 22.58
CA GLY A 294 7.71 -17.20 23.81
C GLY A 294 6.80 -15.99 23.58
N TYR A 295 6.17 -15.90 22.41
CA TYR A 295 5.20 -14.86 22.07
C TYR A 295 3.98 -15.44 21.34
N VAL A 296 2.81 -14.84 21.54
CA VAL A 296 1.52 -15.25 20.96
C VAL A 296 0.74 -14.06 20.38
N SER A 297 -0.21 -14.33 19.49
CA SER A 297 -1.07 -13.30 18.87
C SER A 297 -2.28 -12.91 19.72
N SER A 298 -2.53 -13.59 20.84
CA SER A 298 -3.73 -13.47 21.65
C SER A 298 -3.48 -12.55 22.87
N PRO A 299 -3.86 -11.26 22.82
CA PRO A 299 -3.73 -10.38 23.98
C PRO A 299 -4.84 -10.62 24.99
N GLY A 300 -4.52 -10.53 26.27
CA GLY A 300 -5.54 -10.39 27.31
C GLY A 300 -5.20 -10.98 28.66
N ASP A 301 -4.11 -11.74 28.74
CA ASP A 301 -3.58 -12.29 29.96
C ASP A 301 -3.38 -11.20 31.04
N CYS A 302 -3.93 -11.48 32.23
CA CYS A 302 -3.88 -10.62 33.40
C CYS A 302 -2.86 -11.06 34.48
N ASP A 303 -2.34 -12.30 34.45
CA ASP A 303 -1.17 -12.75 35.24
C ASP A 303 -0.36 -13.88 34.54
N ASP A 304 0.37 -13.47 33.50
CA ASP A 304 1.39 -14.14 32.63
C ASP A 304 2.40 -15.09 33.32
N GLY A 305 2.27 -15.36 34.61
CA GLY A 305 3.00 -16.40 35.34
C GLY A 305 2.16 -17.60 35.79
N LEU A 306 0.89 -17.69 35.38
CA LEU A 306 -0.10 -18.66 35.83
C LEU A 306 -1.00 -19.17 34.67
N GLU A 307 -0.69 -20.35 34.12
CA GLU A 307 -1.37 -21.08 33.00
C GLU A 307 -2.91 -21.31 33.12
N HIS A 308 -3.53 -20.82 34.20
CA HIS A 308 -4.96 -20.90 34.49
C HIS A 308 -5.64 -19.53 34.62
N VAL A 309 -4.93 -18.44 34.34
CA VAL A 309 -5.37 -17.05 34.51
C VAL A 309 -5.33 -16.35 33.14
N ASN A 310 -6.34 -16.60 32.31
CA ASN A 310 -6.42 -16.11 30.94
C ASN A 310 -7.88 -16.01 30.43
N PRO A 311 -8.15 -15.23 29.37
CA PRO A 311 -9.50 -15.02 28.83
C PRO A 311 -10.30 -16.26 28.35
N ASP A 312 -9.71 -17.45 28.27
CA ASP A 312 -10.41 -18.72 27.96
C ASP A 312 -10.51 -19.65 29.20
N ALA A 313 -9.99 -19.24 30.35
CA ALA A 313 -10.10 -19.97 31.62
C ALA A 313 -11.55 -20.02 32.13
N ALA A 314 -11.77 -20.83 33.16
CA ALA A 314 -13.04 -20.88 33.86
C ALA A 314 -12.83 -20.37 35.28
N GLU A 315 -13.51 -19.28 35.63
CA GLU A 315 -13.48 -18.70 36.97
C GLU A 315 -13.83 -19.74 38.04
N VAL A 316 -12.98 -19.85 39.07
CA VAL A 316 -13.21 -20.72 40.22
C VAL A 316 -13.10 -19.96 41.54
N CYS A 317 -13.69 -20.51 42.60
CA CYS A 317 -13.61 -19.98 43.96
C CYS A 317 -12.17 -20.07 44.53
N ASN A 318 -11.27 -19.18 44.12
CA ASN A 318 -9.86 -19.16 44.52
C ASN A 318 -9.35 -17.76 44.96
N GLY A 319 -10.13 -16.69 44.72
CA GLY A 319 -9.77 -15.30 45.00
C GLY A 319 -8.90 -14.58 43.95
N ILE A 320 -8.85 -15.11 42.73
CA ILE A 320 -8.19 -14.60 41.52
C ILE A 320 -9.27 -14.38 40.45
N ASP A 321 -9.08 -13.37 39.60
CA ASP A 321 -9.84 -13.15 38.37
C ASP A 321 -9.22 -14.07 37.31
N ASP A 322 -9.66 -15.35 37.25
CA ASP A 322 -9.05 -16.38 36.41
C ASP A 322 -9.38 -16.14 34.93
N ASP A 323 -10.59 -15.68 34.59
CA ASP A 323 -11.00 -15.44 33.19
C ASP A 323 -10.72 -14.01 32.67
N CYS A 324 -10.06 -13.19 33.48
CA CYS A 324 -9.61 -11.82 33.17
C CYS A 324 -10.73 -10.87 32.71
N ASP A 325 -12.01 -11.12 33.05
CA ASP A 325 -13.13 -10.22 32.72
C ASP A 325 -13.22 -9.00 33.66
N GLY A 326 -12.61 -9.09 34.84
CA GLY A 326 -12.50 -8.01 35.83
C GLY A 326 -13.45 -8.09 37.02
N ASP A 327 -14.35 -9.08 37.08
CA ASP A 327 -15.02 -9.51 38.32
C ASP A 327 -14.16 -10.62 39.02
N THR A 328 -14.65 -11.22 40.13
CA THR A 328 -13.87 -12.21 40.92
C THR A 328 -14.77 -13.04 41.83
N ASP A 329 -14.52 -14.35 41.95
CA ASP A 329 -15.28 -15.33 42.71
C ASP A 329 -16.81 -15.12 42.53
N ALA A 330 -17.54 -14.95 43.64
CA ALA A 330 -18.98 -14.76 43.67
C ALA A 330 -19.46 -13.37 43.18
N ALA A 331 -18.57 -12.49 42.73
CA ALA A 331 -18.94 -11.28 41.98
C ALA A 331 -19.12 -11.58 40.49
N ASP A 332 -18.38 -12.56 39.96
CA ASP A 332 -18.45 -12.98 38.56
C ASP A 332 -19.74 -13.79 38.29
N SER A 333 -20.18 -13.72 37.03
CA SER A 333 -21.32 -14.43 36.44
C SER A 333 -20.94 -15.68 35.64
N SER A 334 -19.66 -15.87 35.31
CA SER A 334 -19.07 -16.99 34.56
C SER A 334 -18.79 -18.20 35.47
N ILE A 335 -18.33 -17.93 36.70
CA ILE A 335 -17.96 -18.86 37.78
C ILE A 335 -18.48 -20.31 37.76
N ASP A 336 -17.54 -21.24 37.78
CA ASP A 336 -17.75 -22.66 38.05
C ASP A 336 -17.91 -22.95 39.55
N TRP A 337 -19.18 -22.92 39.99
CA TRP A 337 -19.62 -23.29 41.34
C TRP A 337 -19.22 -24.69 41.82
N THR A 338 -18.66 -25.58 40.97
CA THR A 338 -18.13 -26.87 41.45
C THR A 338 -16.85 -26.75 42.28
N SER A 339 -16.18 -25.60 42.20
CA SER A 339 -15.05 -25.21 43.06
C SER A 339 -15.47 -24.68 44.45
N GLY A 340 -16.74 -24.32 44.62
CA GLY A 340 -17.27 -23.74 45.86
C GLY A 340 -17.44 -24.74 47.00
N ILE A 341 -17.55 -24.20 48.21
CA ILE A 341 -17.79 -24.95 49.45
C ILE A 341 -19.28 -24.97 49.82
N THR A 342 -19.66 -25.94 50.66
CA THR A 342 -20.97 -25.92 51.33
C THR A 342 -20.81 -25.21 52.66
N VAL A 343 -21.68 -24.24 52.93
CA VAL A 343 -21.69 -23.47 54.18
C VAL A 343 -23.09 -23.43 54.78
N TYR A 344 -23.11 -23.45 56.10
CA TYR A 344 -24.28 -23.51 56.96
C TYR A 344 -24.36 -22.20 57.75
N THR A 345 -25.55 -21.77 58.13
CA THR A 345 -25.72 -20.63 59.06
C THR A 345 -25.27 -21.08 60.43
N ASP A 346 -24.49 -20.23 61.11
CA ASP A 346 -24.11 -20.36 62.51
C ASP A 346 -24.92 -19.29 63.27
N GLY A 347 -26.02 -19.73 63.87
CA GLY A 347 -27.06 -18.87 64.43
C GLY A 347 -26.74 -18.27 65.80
N ASP A 348 -25.84 -18.91 66.55
CA ASP A 348 -25.49 -18.53 67.93
C ASP A 348 -24.00 -18.23 68.17
N GLY A 349 -23.12 -18.62 67.24
CA GLY A 349 -21.71 -18.27 67.18
C GLY A 349 -20.76 -19.27 67.84
N ASP A 350 -21.13 -20.55 67.92
CA ASP A 350 -20.28 -21.59 68.54
C ASP A 350 -19.29 -22.29 67.59
N GLY A 351 -19.52 -22.21 66.27
CA GLY A 351 -18.66 -22.77 65.23
C GLY A 351 -19.25 -23.95 64.46
N PHE A 352 -20.42 -24.46 64.87
CA PHE A 352 -21.25 -25.39 64.12
C PHE A 352 -22.45 -24.63 63.52
N GLY A 353 -23.20 -25.26 62.60
CA GLY A 353 -24.34 -24.59 61.96
C GLY A 353 -25.45 -25.53 61.50
N ASP A 354 -26.66 -24.99 61.35
CA ASP A 354 -27.87 -25.79 61.06
C ASP A 354 -27.73 -26.55 59.72
N PRO A 355 -27.72 -27.91 59.71
CA PRO A 355 -27.69 -28.74 58.49
C PRO A 355 -28.80 -28.42 57.49
N SER A 356 -29.92 -27.84 57.94
CA SER A 356 -31.06 -27.45 57.13
C SER A 356 -30.85 -26.15 56.33
N THR A 357 -29.84 -25.35 56.69
CA THR A 357 -29.52 -24.05 56.05
C THR A 357 -28.45 -24.15 54.96
N ALA A 358 -27.98 -25.36 54.64
CA ALA A 358 -26.93 -25.64 53.66
C ALA A 358 -27.05 -24.81 52.37
N SER A 359 -26.00 -24.04 52.07
CA SER A 359 -25.89 -23.15 50.92
C SER A 359 -24.51 -23.25 50.28
N TRP A 360 -24.38 -22.85 49.02
CA TRP A 360 -23.09 -22.82 48.31
C TRP A 360 -22.51 -21.41 48.31
N ALA A 361 -21.20 -21.31 48.58
CA ALA A 361 -20.44 -20.07 48.54
C ALA A 361 -18.97 -20.35 48.19
N CYS A 362 -18.20 -19.33 47.76
CA CYS A 362 -16.75 -19.46 47.62
C CYS A 362 -15.99 -19.35 48.95
N GLN A 363 -16.60 -18.74 49.96
CA GLN A 363 -16.04 -18.60 51.31
C GLN A 363 -17.19 -18.45 52.31
N ALA A 364 -16.98 -18.89 53.55
CA ALA A 364 -17.93 -18.66 54.63
C ALA A 364 -17.99 -17.17 55.00
N PHE A 365 -19.20 -16.62 55.14
CA PHE A 365 -19.42 -15.26 55.63
C PHE A 365 -19.48 -15.21 57.17
N THR A 366 -19.56 -14.01 57.75
CA THR A 366 -19.44 -13.76 59.21
C THR A 366 -20.36 -14.61 60.10
N ASP A 367 -21.52 -15.02 59.58
CA ASP A 367 -22.56 -15.76 60.31
C ASP A 367 -22.76 -17.15 59.67
N GLN A 368 -21.67 -17.75 59.15
CA GLN A 368 -21.66 -19.05 58.50
C GLN A 368 -20.39 -19.88 58.78
N VAL A 369 -20.52 -21.20 58.71
CA VAL A 369 -19.44 -22.18 58.92
C VAL A 369 -19.49 -23.32 57.89
N GLU A 370 -18.39 -24.07 57.75
CA GLU A 370 -18.32 -25.26 56.89
C GLU A 370 -18.87 -26.54 57.56
N ASP A 371 -18.98 -26.57 58.90
CA ASP A 371 -19.44 -27.75 59.63
C ASP A 371 -20.94 -27.66 59.97
N GLY A 372 -21.75 -28.39 59.21
CA GLY A 372 -23.22 -28.37 59.29
C GLY A 372 -23.79 -29.44 60.19
N THR A 373 -23.27 -29.57 61.41
CA THR A 373 -23.54 -30.70 62.32
C THR A 373 -24.29 -30.33 63.60
N ASP A 374 -24.70 -29.06 63.72
CA ASP A 374 -25.54 -28.56 64.82
C ASP A 374 -26.95 -29.18 64.82
N CYS A 375 -27.52 -29.40 66.01
CA CYS A 375 -28.87 -29.90 66.21
C CYS A 375 -29.85 -28.88 66.85
N ASP A 376 -29.38 -27.77 67.44
CA ASP A 376 -30.17 -26.59 67.83
C ASP A 376 -29.34 -25.28 67.74
N ASP A 377 -29.22 -24.76 66.51
CA ASP A 377 -28.58 -23.50 66.03
C ASP A 377 -29.12 -22.19 66.66
N MET A 378 -29.67 -22.29 67.87
CA MET A 378 -30.09 -21.20 68.75
C MET A 378 -29.44 -21.28 70.14
N LEU A 379 -28.66 -22.33 70.44
CA LEU A 379 -28.08 -22.65 71.74
C LEU A 379 -26.61 -23.14 71.64
N THR A 380 -25.66 -22.25 71.94
CA THR A 380 -24.17 -22.47 71.93
C THR A 380 -23.63 -23.59 72.87
N ALA A 381 -24.51 -24.40 73.43
CA ALA A 381 -24.24 -25.52 74.32
C ALA A 381 -24.79 -26.85 73.77
N VAL A 382 -25.44 -26.82 72.59
CA VAL A 382 -26.06 -27.95 71.90
C VAL A 382 -25.36 -28.10 70.55
N ASN A 383 -24.23 -28.81 70.52
CA ASN A 383 -23.39 -28.98 69.34
C ASN A 383 -22.48 -30.23 69.47
N PRO A 384 -21.89 -30.76 68.39
CA PRO A 384 -21.08 -32.00 68.42
C PRO A 384 -19.83 -32.03 69.31
N ASP A 385 -19.34 -30.88 69.78
CA ASP A 385 -18.21 -30.76 70.72
C ASP A 385 -18.67 -30.47 72.17
N ALA A 386 -19.99 -30.42 72.41
CA ALA A 386 -20.58 -30.25 73.73
C ALA A 386 -20.35 -31.49 74.63
N THR A 387 -20.96 -31.47 75.81
CA THR A 387 -20.97 -32.61 76.72
C THR A 387 -22.37 -32.72 77.26
N GLU A 388 -22.99 -33.88 77.03
CA GLU A 388 -24.36 -34.17 77.46
C GLU A 388 -24.53 -33.92 78.96
N VAL A 389 -25.61 -33.22 79.32
CA VAL A 389 -26.01 -32.99 80.72
C VAL A 389 -27.48 -33.32 80.95
N CYS A 390 -27.84 -33.73 82.17
CA CYS A 390 -29.21 -34.08 82.53
C CYS A 390 -30.18 -32.90 82.36
N ASN A 391 -30.78 -32.76 81.18
CA ASN A 391 -31.60 -31.63 80.81
C ASN A 391 -32.77 -31.99 79.85
N GLY A 392 -32.74 -33.16 79.21
CA GLY A 392 -33.76 -33.62 78.26
C GLY A 392 -33.60 -33.14 76.82
N ILE A 393 -32.41 -32.72 76.43
CA ILE A 393 -31.97 -32.33 75.08
C ILE A 393 -30.75 -33.20 74.72
N ASP A 394 -30.62 -33.53 73.44
CA ASP A 394 -29.44 -34.12 72.80
C ASP A 394 -28.38 -33.01 72.67
N ASP A 395 -27.56 -32.77 73.70
CA ASP A 395 -26.61 -31.65 73.73
C ASP A 395 -25.41 -31.90 72.79
N ASP A 396 -24.93 -33.14 72.63
CA ASP A 396 -23.78 -33.45 71.75
C ASP A 396 -24.14 -33.95 70.34
N CYS A 397 -25.42 -33.87 69.99
CA CYS A 397 -25.98 -34.15 68.65
C CYS A 397 -25.72 -35.58 68.12
N ASP A 398 -25.36 -36.54 68.98
CA ASP A 398 -25.12 -37.95 68.61
C ASP A 398 -26.42 -38.78 68.49
N ARG A 399 -27.52 -38.25 69.08
CA ARG A 399 -28.92 -38.77 69.13
C ARG A 399 -29.26 -39.71 70.28
N ASP A 400 -28.35 -40.04 71.17
CA ASP A 400 -28.70 -40.54 72.49
C ASP A 400 -29.04 -39.32 73.40
N ILE A 401 -29.77 -39.50 74.51
CA ILE A 401 -30.25 -38.40 75.37
C ILE A 401 -30.22 -38.83 76.84
N ASP A 402 -29.75 -37.94 77.73
CA ASP A 402 -29.71 -38.09 79.18
C ASP A 402 -29.14 -39.49 79.58
N ASP A 403 -29.94 -40.32 80.23
CA ASP A 403 -29.59 -41.65 80.74
C ASP A 403 -29.34 -42.72 79.64
N ASP A 404 -29.71 -42.45 78.38
CA ASP A 404 -29.42 -43.34 77.24
C ASP A 404 -28.03 -43.06 76.62
N ASP A 405 -27.43 -41.89 76.88
CA ASP A 405 -26.10 -41.51 76.37
C ASP A 405 -24.93 -41.99 77.26
N SER A 406 -23.80 -42.27 76.61
CA SER A 406 -22.52 -42.67 77.20
C SER A 406 -21.53 -41.52 77.45
N SER A 407 -21.77 -40.33 76.90
CA SER A 407 -20.99 -39.09 77.02
C SER A 407 -21.36 -38.31 78.30
N LEU A 408 -22.63 -38.37 78.71
CA LEU A 408 -23.25 -37.77 79.90
C LEU A 408 -22.31 -37.41 81.06
N ASP A 409 -22.22 -36.11 81.38
CA ASP A 409 -21.67 -35.62 82.65
C ASP A 409 -22.63 -35.91 83.81
N THR A 410 -22.48 -37.11 84.36
CA THR A 410 -23.12 -37.59 85.60
C THR A 410 -22.96 -36.65 86.82
N SER A 411 -22.12 -35.61 86.77
CA SER A 411 -22.10 -34.55 87.80
C SER A 411 -23.33 -33.65 87.80
N THR A 412 -24.11 -33.68 86.72
CA THR A 412 -25.38 -32.96 86.55
C THR A 412 -26.62 -33.79 86.93
N ALA A 413 -26.44 -35.10 87.16
CA ALA A 413 -27.52 -36.01 87.52
C ALA A 413 -28.00 -35.85 88.97
N ASP A 414 -29.30 -36.01 89.18
CA ASP A 414 -29.88 -36.11 90.52
C ASP A 414 -29.48 -37.44 91.18
N THR A 415 -29.35 -37.42 92.51
CA THR A 415 -29.06 -38.61 93.31
C THR A 415 -30.35 -39.21 93.86
N TRP A 416 -30.62 -40.44 93.46
CA TRP A 416 -31.80 -41.22 93.84
C TRP A 416 -31.40 -42.36 94.77
N TYR A 417 -32.20 -42.63 95.79
CA TYR A 417 -31.96 -43.65 96.82
C TYR A 417 -33.03 -44.73 96.73
N ALA A 418 -32.66 -46.00 96.92
CA ALA A 418 -33.62 -47.10 96.82
C ALA A 418 -34.70 -47.03 97.91
N ASP A 419 -35.94 -47.29 97.52
CA ASP A 419 -37.14 -47.40 98.38
C ASP A 419 -37.70 -48.82 98.16
N THR A 420 -37.26 -49.76 99.02
CA THR A 420 -37.49 -51.20 98.84
C THR A 420 -38.85 -51.64 99.38
N ASP A 421 -39.39 -50.97 100.40
CA ASP A 421 -40.67 -51.33 101.03
C ASP A 421 -41.86 -50.40 100.68
N GLY A 422 -41.60 -49.23 100.09
CA GLY A 422 -42.58 -48.34 99.49
C GLY A 422 -43.15 -47.27 100.43
N ASP A 423 -42.40 -46.84 101.43
CA ASP A 423 -42.84 -45.83 102.41
C ASP A 423 -42.60 -44.38 101.95
N GLY A 424 -41.57 -44.16 101.11
CA GLY A 424 -41.19 -42.88 100.51
C GLY A 424 -39.90 -42.25 101.05
N GLU A 425 -39.23 -42.87 102.01
CA GLU A 425 -37.88 -42.56 102.47
C GLU A 425 -36.88 -43.54 101.80
N GLY A 426 -35.61 -43.14 101.59
CA GLY A 426 -34.65 -43.95 100.81
C GLY A 426 -33.35 -44.33 101.53
N ASP A 427 -32.74 -45.47 101.16
CA ASP A 427 -31.49 -45.98 101.75
C ASP A 427 -30.25 -45.14 101.33
N PRO A 428 -29.59 -44.41 102.26
CA PRO A 428 -28.39 -43.61 101.97
C PRO A 428 -27.15 -44.45 101.59
N ASP A 429 -27.11 -45.76 101.92
CA ASP A 429 -26.05 -46.67 101.49
C ASP A 429 -26.33 -47.29 100.09
N SER A 430 -27.53 -47.09 99.52
CA SER A 430 -27.96 -47.59 98.19
C SER A 430 -28.40 -46.47 97.23
N ALA A 431 -27.52 -45.50 97.01
CA ALA A 431 -27.70 -44.39 96.08
C ALA A 431 -27.25 -44.70 94.63
N MET A 432 -27.92 -44.08 93.65
CA MET A 432 -27.61 -44.08 92.22
C MET A 432 -27.80 -42.67 91.65
N ALA A 433 -26.99 -42.27 90.65
CA ALA A 433 -27.15 -41.01 89.94
C ALA A 433 -27.71 -41.28 88.54
N THR A 434 -28.85 -40.66 88.21
CA THR A 434 -29.54 -40.74 86.90
C THR A 434 -30.33 -39.45 86.67
N CYS A 435 -30.53 -39.07 85.41
CA CYS A 435 -31.30 -37.88 85.03
C CYS A 435 -32.80 -38.06 85.35
N VAL A 436 -33.34 -39.27 85.15
CA VAL A 436 -34.73 -39.61 85.48
C VAL A 436 -34.80 -40.50 86.71
N VAL A 437 -35.82 -40.30 87.55
CA VAL A 437 -36.09 -41.15 88.74
C VAL A 437 -36.26 -42.62 88.36
N PRO A 438 -35.40 -43.53 88.86
CA PRO A 438 -35.52 -44.95 88.59
C PRO A 438 -36.71 -45.56 89.32
N SER A 439 -37.30 -46.62 88.76
CA SER A 439 -38.45 -47.30 89.37
C SER A 439 -38.08 -47.94 90.71
N GLY A 440 -38.65 -47.44 91.81
CA GLY A 440 -38.37 -47.92 93.17
C GLY A 440 -37.27 -47.11 93.88
N TYR A 441 -37.12 -45.84 93.54
CA TYR A 441 -36.18 -44.91 94.16
C TYR A 441 -36.86 -43.57 94.48
N VAL A 442 -36.31 -42.83 95.44
CA VAL A 442 -36.78 -41.51 95.93
C VAL A 442 -35.64 -40.47 96.03
N ASP A 443 -35.99 -39.20 96.24
CA ASP A 443 -35.07 -38.04 96.23
C ASP A 443 -34.40 -37.73 97.58
N ASN A 444 -34.63 -38.56 98.59
CA ASN A 444 -34.09 -38.42 99.94
C ASN A 444 -33.37 -39.70 100.39
N GLY A 445 -32.35 -39.55 101.22
CA GLY A 445 -31.57 -40.65 101.80
C GLY A 445 -31.74 -40.72 103.32
N ASP A 446 -32.98 -40.59 103.78
CA ASP A 446 -33.32 -40.40 105.20
C ASP A 446 -33.73 -41.71 105.93
N ASP A 447 -33.79 -42.86 105.24
CA ASP A 447 -34.06 -44.16 105.86
C ASP A 447 -32.78 -44.79 106.48
N CYS A 448 -32.95 -45.58 107.53
CA CYS A 448 -31.90 -46.34 108.21
C CYS A 448 -32.16 -47.85 108.34
N ASP A 449 -33.30 -48.35 107.86
CA ASP A 449 -33.63 -49.79 107.77
C ASP A 449 -34.66 -50.04 106.64
N ASP A 450 -34.18 -50.05 105.38
CA ASP A 450 -34.91 -50.22 104.09
C ASP A 450 -35.54 -51.63 103.92
N THR A 451 -36.18 -52.09 105.00
CA THR A 451 -36.91 -53.34 105.13
C THR A 451 -38.14 -53.27 106.07
N ASP A 452 -38.45 -52.12 106.70
CA ASP A 452 -39.57 -51.94 107.68
C ASP A 452 -40.18 -50.50 107.75
N ALA A 453 -41.13 -50.21 106.84
CA ALA A 453 -42.04 -49.04 106.72
C ALA A 453 -42.94 -48.63 107.92
#